data_AF-A0AAD3TRN2-F1
#
_entry.id   AF-A0AAD3TRN2-F1
#
_cell.length_a   1.000
_cell.length_b   1.000
_cell.length_c   1.000
_cell.angle_alpha   90.00
_cell.angle_beta   90.00
_cell.angle_gamma   90.00
#
_symmetry.space_group_name_H-M   'P 1'
#
loop_
_entity.id
_entity.type
_entity.pdbx_description
1 polymer ?
#
loop_
_entity_poly.entity_id
_entity_poly.type
_entity_poly.pdbx_seq_one_letter_code
_entity_poly.pdbx_strand_id
1 'polypeptide(L)'
;MSELGTLQERWDIYYRQFHLHSCMHHECIWTDGMWYFPEPGRRANTLHMFAPSRWGPINDYRYYDFHLPSGTMIEHMAWRYIGNGDPNKDWLQDYVAYDLNMVTVDMVVVDPNPLSN
;
A
#
# COMPACT_ATOMS: atom_id res chain seq x y z
N MET A 1 21.28 -19.98 -23.28
CA MET A 1 20.21 -19.95 -22.26
C MET A 1 19.75 -18.52 -22.20
N SER A 2 18.51 -18.27 -22.58
CA SER A 2 17.93 -16.94 -22.83
C SER A 2 17.96 -16.07 -21.58
N GLU A 3 18.41 -14.83 -21.75
CA GLU A 3 18.35 -13.72 -20.80
C GLU A 3 16.89 -13.34 -20.48
N LEU A 4 16.17 -14.21 -19.78
CA LEU A 4 15.01 -13.78 -18.99
C LEU A 4 15.56 -13.14 -17.72
N GLY A 5 16.15 -11.94 -17.86
CA GLY A 5 16.24 -11.03 -16.73
C GLY A 5 14.82 -10.90 -16.20
N THR A 6 14.58 -11.30 -14.95
CA THR A 6 13.24 -11.37 -14.37
C THR A 6 12.64 -9.97 -14.47
N LEU A 7 11.74 -9.76 -15.43
CA LEU A 7 11.02 -8.51 -15.60
C LEU A 7 10.40 -8.16 -14.25
N GLN A 8 10.77 -7.00 -13.71
CA GLN A 8 10.24 -6.56 -12.44
C GLN A 8 8.94 -5.82 -12.70
N GLU A 9 8.05 -5.78 -11.71
CA GLU A 9 6.79 -5.08 -11.81
C GLU A 9 6.71 -4.06 -10.69
N ARG A 10 6.44 -2.80 -11.04
CA ARG A 10 6.16 -1.73 -10.08
C ARG A 10 4.66 -1.53 -10.00
N TRP A 11 4.13 -1.44 -8.79
CA TRP A 11 2.74 -1.12 -8.53
C TRP A 11 2.64 0.28 -7.96
N ASP A 12 1.89 1.14 -8.64
CA ASP A 12 1.56 2.49 -8.22
C ASP A 12 0.08 2.55 -7.81
N ILE A 13 -0.20 2.97 -6.58
CA ILE A 13 -1.55 2.98 -6.01
C ILE A 13 -2.09 4.40 -5.98
N TYR A 14 -3.30 4.58 -6.50
CA TYR A 14 -3.95 5.87 -6.64
C TYR A 14 -5.34 5.89 -6.02
N TYR A 15 -5.71 7.02 -5.43
CA TYR A 15 -7.11 7.40 -5.32
C TYR A 15 -7.37 8.57 -6.26
N ARG A 16 -8.10 8.31 -7.36
CA ARG A 16 -8.29 9.30 -8.44
C ARG A 16 -6.93 9.87 -8.88
N GLN A 17 -6.70 11.17 -8.72
CA GLN A 17 -5.44 11.83 -9.08
C GLN A 17 -4.34 11.76 -8.00
N PHE A 18 -4.64 11.25 -6.80
CA PHE A 18 -3.71 11.22 -5.69
C PHE A 18 -2.87 9.95 -5.72
N HIS A 19 -1.57 10.09 -5.93
CA HIS A 19 -0.61 8.99 -5.83
C HIS A 19 -0.36 8.69 -4.35
N LEU A 20 -0.79 7.52 -3.89
CA LEU A 20 -0.75 7.11 -2.49
C LEU A 20 0.49 6.28 -2.16
N HIS A 21 0.88 5.37 -3.05
CA HIS A 21 1.91 4.38 -2.79
C HIS A 21 2.63 3.98 -4.08
N SER A 22 3.91 3.62 -3.97
CA SER A 22 4.67 2.98 -5.06
C SER A 22 5.67 2.01 -4.50
N CYS A 23 5.67 0.78 -5.02
CA CYS A 23 6.54 -0.30 -4.56
C CYS A 23 6.75 -1.31 -5.68
N MET A 24 7.74 -2.18 -5.51
CA MET A 24 7.89 -3.34 -6.39
C MET A 24 6.95 -4.45 -5.93
N HIS A 25 6.32 -5.14 -6.88
CA HIS A 25 5.39 -6.23 -6.58
C HIS A 25 6.05 -7.34 -5.73
N HIS A 26 7.33 -7.64 -5.95
CA HIS A 26 8.05 -8.64 -5.16
C HIS A 26 8.27 -8.25 -3.68
N GLU A 27 8.05 -6.98 -3.33
CA GLU A 27 8.06 -6.49 -1.95
C GLU A 27 6.66 -6.57 -1.31
N CYS A 28 5.60 -6.81 -2.09
CA CYS A 28 4.23 -6.90 -1.61
C CYS A 28 3.92 -8.29 -1.08
N ILE A 29 3.01 -8.37 -0.11
CA ILE A 29 2.63 -9.64 0.52
C ILE A 29 1.12 -9.83 0.42
N TRP A 30 0.70 -11.02 -0.03
CA TRP A 30 -0.70 -11.45 0.02
C TRP A 30 -0.93 -12.36 1.22
N THR A 31 -1.73 -11.92 2.17
CA THR A 31 -2.12 -12.72 3.34
C THR A 31 -3.50 -12.30 3.83
N ASP A 32 -4.21 -13.22 4.49
CA ASP A 32 -5.54 -12.97 5.07
C ASP A 32 -6.54 -12.36 4.05
N GLY A 33 -6.39 -12.72 2.77
CA GLY A 33 -7.26 -12.25 1.68
C GLY A 33 -7.02 -10.80 1.24
N MET A 34 -5.88 -10.21 1.62
CA MET A 34 -5.56 -8.80 1.36
C MET A 34 -4.11 -8.61 0.88
N TRP A 35 -3.89 -7.58 0.07
CA TRP A 35 -2.54 -7.13 -0.30
C TRP A 35 -2.00 -6.14 0.72
N TYR A 36 -0.76 -6.39 1.13
CA TYR A 36 0.02 -5.54 2.01
C TYR A 36 1.21 -4.97 1.25
N PHE A 37 1.37 -3.65 1.36
CA PHE A 37 2.37 -2.85 0.66
C PHE A 37 3.38 -2.33 1.68
N PRO A 38 4.69 -2.33 1.37
CA PRO A 38 5.73 -1.94 2.31
C PRO A 38 5.60 -0.45 2.68
N GLU A 39 5.57 -0.11 3.98
CA GLU A 39 5.37 1.26 4.45
C GLU A 39 6.31 2.31 3.79
N PRO A 40 7.60 2.00 3.49
CA PRO A 40 8.49 2.93 2.78
C PRO A 40 8.00 3.39 1.40
N GLY A 41 7.11 2.64 0.75
CA GLY A 41 6.56 3.00 -0.56
C GLY A 41 5.49 4.09 -0.52
N ARG A 42 5.02 4.50 0.67
CA ARG A 42 4.02 5.57 0.82
C ARG A 42 4.56 6.90 0.32
N ARG A 43 3.73 7.63 -0.45
CA ARG A 43 4.11 8.93 -0.99
C ARG A 43 4.00 10.03 0.07
N ALA A 44 5.13 10.71 0.32
CA ALA A 44 5.20 11.83 1.26
C ALA A 44 4.16 12.94 0.96
N ASN A 45 3.89 13.18 -0.33
CA ASN A 45 2.98 14.25 -0.78
C ASN A 45 1.53 14.01 -0.39
N THR A 46 1.11 12.77 -0.14
CA THR A 46 -0.26 12.41 0.23
C THR A 46 -0.35 11.86 1.66
N LEU A 47 0.78 11.67 2.32
CA LEU A 47 0.88 11.12 3.68
C LEU A 47 0.02 11.90 4.68
N HIS A 48 0.10 13.23 4.62
CA HIS A 48 -0.60 14.15 5.53
C HIS A 48 -2.12 14.14 5.38
N MET A 49 -2.63 13.52 4.31
CA MET A 49 -4.07 13.38 4.07
C MET A 49 -4.67 12.19 4.82
N PHE A 50 -3.83 11.28 5.34
CA PHE A 50 -4.29 10.16 6.15
C PHE A 50 -4.30 10.54 7.63
N ALA A 51 -5.46 10.37 8.27
CA ALA A 51 -5.60 10.50 9.72
C ALA A 51 -6.07 9.16 10.31
N PRO A 52 -5.68 8.82 11.55
CA PRO A 52 -6.28 7.69 12.25
C PRO A 52 -7.80 7.84 12.27
N SER A 53 -8.51 6.77 11.91
CA SER A 53 -9.97 6.79 11.93
C SER A 53 -10.50 7.05 13.34
N ARG A 54 -11.68 7.66 13.42
CA ARG A 54 -12.39 7.84 14.70
C ARG A 54 -12.82 6.51 15.31
N TRP A 55 -12.97 5.48 14.48
CA TRP A 55 -13.27 4.13 14.90
C TRP A 55 -12.02 3.56 15.59
N GLY A 56 -12.22 2.94 16.76
CA GLY A 56 -11.13 2.23 17.43
C GLY A 56 -10.58 1.10 16.56
N PRO A 57 -9.46 0.48 16.96
CA PRO A 57 -8.98 -0.71 16.28
C PRO A 57 -10.09 -1.75 16.17
N ILE A 58 -10.26 -2.33 14.98
CA ILE A 58 -11.17 -3.44 14.74
C ILE A 58 -10.30 -4.66 14.54
N ASN A 59 -10.48 -5.66 15.42
CA ASN A 59 -9.55 -6.78 15.55
C ASN A 59 -8.12 -6.25 15.80
N ASP A 60 -7.15 -6.75 15.06
CA ASP A 60 -5.72 -6.43 15.23
C ASP A 60 -5.27 -5.28 14.30
N TYR A 61 -6.22 -4.50 13.76
CA TYR A 61 -5.96 -3.50 12.75
C TYR A 61 -6.39 -2.10 13.19
N ARG A 62 -5.54 -1.11 12.89
CA ARG A 62 -5.87 0.32 12.98
C ARG A 62 -6.18 0.86 11.60
N TYR A 63 -7.34 1.48 11.47
CA TYR A 63 -7.83 2.07 10.23
C TYR A 63 -7.47 3.55 10.13
N TYR A 64 -7.34 4.03 8.90
CA TYR A 64 -7.00 5.39 8.55
C TYR A 64 -7.98 5.92 7.51
N ASP A 65 -8.51 7.12 7.79
CA ASP A 65 -9.41 7.84 6.90
C ASP A 65 -8.59 8.77 6.00
N PHE A 66 -9.05 8.99 4.77
CA PHE A 66 -8.39 9.86 3.79
C PHE A 66 -9.16 11.17 3.63
N HIS A 67 -8.50 12.27 3.96
CA HIS A 67 -9.06 13.62 3.94
C HIS A 67 -8.63 14.36 2.67
N LEU A 68 -9.60 14.60 1.79
CA LEU A 68 -9.36 15.34 0.56
C LEU A 68 -9.25 16.85 0.83
N PRO A 69 -8.54 17.62 -0.02
CA PRO A 69 -8.46 19.08 0.10
C PRO A 69 -9.83 19.76 -0.04
N SER A 70 -10.82 19.07 -0.63
CA SER A 70 -12.20 19.51 -0.69
C SER A 70 -12.94 19.49 0.66
N GLY A 71 -12.33 18.93 1.70
CA GLY A 71 -12.97 18.66 2.99
C GLY A 71 -13.75 17.35 3.05
N THR A 72 -13.83 16.60 1.94
CA THR A 72 -14.45 15.27 1.91
C THR A 72 -13.56 14.25 2.61
N MET A 73 -14.15 13.46 3.49
CA MET A 73 -13.48 12.35 4.18
C MET A 73 -13.92 11.02 3.58
N ILE A 74 -12.96 10.12 3.39
CA ILE A 74 -13.20 8.73 2.97
C ILE A 74 -12.82 7.84 4.15
N GLU A 75 -13.81 7.21 4.75
CA GLU A 75 -13.58 6.33 5.90
C GLU A 75 -12.88 5.04 5.48
N HIS A 76 -11.98 4.55 6.34
CA HIS A 76 -11.33 3.23 6.22
C HIS A 76 -10.55 2.97 4.92
N MET A 77 -9.99 4.00 4.31
CA MET A 77 -9.24 3.86 3.06
C MET A 77 -7.98 2.99 3.20
N ALA A 78 -7.33 3.01 4.37
CA ALA A 78 -6.16 2.20 4.65
C ALA A 78 -6.20 1.59 6.06
N TRP A 79 -5.46 0.51 6.26
CA TRP A 79 -5.27 -0.09 7.59
C TRP A 79 -3.87 -0.66 7.77
N ARG A 80 -3.46 -0.72 9.03
CA ARG A 80 -2.19 -1.31 9.45
C ARG A 80 -2.44 -2.31 10.58
N TYR A 81 -1.71 -3.42 10.54
CA TYR A 81 -1.66 -4.33 11.67
C TYR A 81 -0.98 -3.63 12.86
N ILE A 82 -1.57 -3.71 14.04
CA ILE A 82 -1.03 -3.09 15.26
C ILE A 82 -0.59 -4.08 16.32
N GLY A 83 -0.67 -5.39 16.04
CA GLY A 83 -0.22 -6.42 16.95
C GLY A 83 -1.19 -6.63 18.10
N ASN A 84 -1.78 -7.84 18.17
CA ASN A 84 -2.54 -8.27 19.34
C ASN A 84 -1.88 -9.49 20.01
N GLY A 85 -0.54 -9.51 19.99
CA GLY A 85 0.26 -10.50 20.70
C GLY A 85 0.54 -11.80 19.94
N ASP A 86 0.39 -11.85 18.61
CA ASP A 86 0.94 -12.93 17.76
C ASP A 86 2.28 -12.50 17.15
N PRO A 87 3.42 -12.99 17.68
CA PRO A 87 4.75 -12.64 17.19
C PRO A 87 4.98 -13.06 15.74
N ASN A 88 4.23 -14.04 15.23
CA ASN A 88 4.38 -14.50 13.85
C ASN A 88 3.85 -13.49 12.82
N LYS A 89 3.12 -12.47 13.26
CA LYS A 89 2.57 -11.40 12.42
C LYS A 89 3.19 -10.03 12.71
N ASP A 90 4.15 -9.93 13.63
CA ASP A 90 4.75 -8.63 13.98
C ASP A 90 5.44 -7.93 12.81
N TRP A 91 6.01 -8.69 11.88
CA TRP A 91 6.57 -8.15 10.63
C TRP A 91 5.54 -7.42 9.76
N LEU A 92 4.24 -7.68 9.92
CA LEU A 92 3.17 -7.02 9.18
C LEU A 92 2.99 -5.55 9.58
N GLN A 93 3.56 -5.13 10.72
CA GLN A 93 3.54 -3.73 11.15
C GLN A 93 4.33 -2.81 10.21
N ASP A 94 5.28 -3.37 9.45
CA ASP A 94 6.07 -2.66 8.43
C ASP A 94 5.32 -2.48 7.11
N TYR A 95 4.04 -2.88 7.06
CA TYR A 95 3.20 -2.82 5.88
C TYR A 95 1.90 -2.05 6.14
N VAL A 96 1.28 -1.61 5.04
CA VAL A 96 -0.03 -0.98 5.00
C VAL A 96 -0.87 -1.64 3.91
N ALA A 97 -2.17 -1.73 4.13
CA ALA A 97 -3.13 -2.18 3.13
C ALA A 97 -4.11 -1.06 2.79
N TYR A 98 -4.70 -1.13 1.59
CA TYR A 98 -5.69 -0.18 1.08
C TYR A 98 -6.99 -0.90 0.75
N ASP A 99 -8.12 -0.21 0.86
CA ASP A 99 -9.38 -0.70 0.31
C ASP A 99 -9.30 -0.72 -1.23
N LEU A 100 -9.12 -1.90 -1.79
CA LEU A 100 -8.99 -2.12 -3.23
C LEU A 100 -10.27 -1.80 -4.02
N ASN A 101 -11.42 -1.61 -3.35
CA ASN A 101 -12.63 -1.09 -4.00
C ASN A 101 -12.58 0.44 -4.19
N MET A 102 -11.69 1.13 -3.47
CA MET A 102 -11.56 2.59 -3.51
C MET A 102 -10.37 3.05 -4.34
N VAL A 103 -9.29 2.28 -4.36
CA VAL A 103 -8.05 2.63 -5.04
C VAL A 103 -7.94 1.98 -6.42
N THR A 104 -7.14 2.59 -7.29
CA THR A 104 -6.69 1.99 -8.54
C THR A 104 -5.23 1.56 -8.35
N VAL A 105 -4.90 0.35 -8.79
CA VAL A 105 -3.53 -0.16 -8.84
C VAL A 105 -3.09 -0.16 -10.30
N ASP A 106 -2.11 0.67 -10.62
CA ASP A 106 -1.45 0.69 -11.92
C ASP A 106 -0.19 -0.17 -11.86
N MET A 107 -0.08 -1.13 -12.77
CA MET A 107 0.99 -2.14 -12.78
C MET A 107 1.86 -1.92 -14.01
N VAL A 108 3.13 -1.58 -13.77
CA VAL A 108 4.08 -1.24 -14.82
C VAL A 108 5.23 -2.24 -14.81
N VAL A 109 5.47 -2.90 -15.94
CA VAL A 109 6.65 -3.72 -16.14
C VAL A 109 7.88 -2.81 -16.23
N VAL A 110 8.85 -3.04 -15.36
CA VAL A 110 10.12 -2.32 -15.29
C VAL A 110 11.23 -3.22 -15.78
N ASP A 111 11.95 -2.77 -16.80
CA ASP A 111 13.16 -3.44 -17.26
C ASP A 111 14.24 -3.31 -16.16
N PRO A 112 14.79 -4.43 -15.65
CA PRO A 112 15.89 -4.38 -14.68
C PRO A 112 17.15 -3.73 -15.25
N ASN A 113 17.26 -3.55 -16.57
CA ASN A 113 18.40 -2.93 -17.24
C ASN A 113 17.97 -1.78 -18.19
N PRO A 114 17.86 -0.53 -17.69
CA PRO A 114 17.41 0.62 -18.48
C PRO A 114 18.38 1.07 -19.59
N LEU A 115 19.54 0.41 -19.74
CA LEU A 115 20.61 0.75 -20.70
C LEU A 115 20.67 -0.18 -21.92
N SER A 116 19.68 -1.06 -22.12
CA SER A 116 19.67 -2.08 -23.19
C SER A 116 19.21 -1.59 -24.58
N ASN A 117 19.04 -0.28 -24.79
CA ASN A 117 18.61 0.30 -26.07
C ASN A 117 19.76 0.92 -26.86
#